data_AF-A0A399ZH27-F1
#
_entry.id   AF-A0A399ZH27-F1
#
_cell.length_a   1.000
_cell.length_b   1.000
_cell.length_c   1.000
_cell.angle_alpha   90.00
_cell.angle_beta   90.00
_cell.angle_gamma   90.00
#
_symmetry.space_group_name_H-M   'P 1'
#
loop_
_entity.id
_entity.type
_entity.pdbx_description
1 polymer ?
#
loop_
_entity_poly.entity_id
_entity_poly.type
_entity_poly.pdbx_seq_one_letter_code
_entity_poly.pdbx_strand_id
1 'polypeptide(L)'
;LLRDDLRSGSITVPEDITLYLLPVFNPDGFYDYLDLPAGRSNARGVDLNRNWDALWQPDWDRTGCFAAAPISAGESPFSEPETRALRDFLLANRVDALISYHSAMSAIFAGGQPQPDPASDPGLSIYRPAD
;
A
#
# COMPACT_ATOMS: atom_id res chain seq x y z
N LEU A 1 2.08 16.33 10.98
CA LEU A 1 0.78 16.92 10.56
C LEU A 1 -0.37 16.13 11.18
N LEU A 2 -0.96 15.09 10.55
CA LEU A 2 -2.13 14.40 11.14
C LEU A 2 -1.92 13.91 12.58
N ARG A 3 -0.78 13.28 12.89
CA ARG A 3 -0.46 12.83 14.26
C ARG A 3 -0.37 13.98 15.25
N ASP A 4 0.11 15.14 14.81
CA ASP A 4 0.26 16.32 15.65
C ASP A 4 -1.11 16.98 15.88
N ASP A 5 -1.95 17.04 14.83
CA ASP A 5 -3.31 17.56 14.90
C ASP A 5 -4.22 16.71 15.82
N LEU A 6 -4.02 15.38 15.81
CA LEU A 6 -4.69 14.47 16.75
C LEU A 6 -4.20 14.68 18.19
N ARG A 7 -2.90 14.98 18.38
CA ARG A 7 -2.32 15.22 19.71
C ARG A 7 -2.68 16.57 20.29
N SER A 8 -2.80 17.60 19.45
CA SER A 8 -3.24 18.94 19.85
C SER A 8 -4.75 19.01 20.08
N GLY A 9 -5.50 18.02 19.60
CA GLY A 9 -6.97 18.04 19.58
C GLY A 9 -7.56 18.93 18.50
N SER A 10 -6.75 19.39 17.54
CA SER A 10 -7.22 20.14 16.36
C SER A 10 -8.07 19.25 15.44
N ILE A 11 -7.83 17.94 15.45
CA ILE A 11 -8.71 16.91 14.88
C ILE A 11 -9.06 15.93 15.99
N THR A 12 -10.31 15.50 16.03
CA THR A 12 -10.80 14.47 16.94
C THR A 12 -11.33 13.28 16.16
N VAL A 13 -11.18 12.09 16.73
CA VAL A 13 -11.78 10.86 16.21
C VAL A 13 -13.12 10.66 16.95
N PRO A 14 -14.24 10.46 16.24
CA PRO A 14 -15.52 10.13 16.88
C PRO A 14 -15.41 8.92 17.81
N GLU A 15 -16.19 8.90 18.89
CA GLU A 15 -16.09 7.86 19.93
C GLU A 15 -16.41 6.44 19.42
N ASP A 16 -17.19 6.33 18.34
CA ASP A 16 -17.58 5.10 17.68
C ASP A 16 -16.59 4.65 16.58
N ILE A 17 -15.52 5.40 16.35
CA ILE A 17 -14.51 5.11 15.33
C ILE A 17 -13.18 4.77 15.98
N THR A 18 -12.57 3.66 15.54
CA THR A 18 -11.17 3.35 15.85
C THR A 18 -10.29 3.69 14.66
N LEU A 19 -9.34 4.61 14.85
CA LEU A 19 -8.35 4.99 13.84
C LEU A 19 -7.02 4.30 14.10
N TYR A 20 -6.63 3.39 13.21
CA TYR A 20 -5.29 2.80 13.20
C TYR A 20 -4.38 3.59 12.26
N LEU A 21 -3.20 4.00 12.76
CA LEU A 21 -2.19 4.69 11.97
C LEU A 21 -0.95 3.81 11.82
N LEU A 22 -0.62 3.46 10.57
CA LEU A 22 0.63 2.80 10.21
C LEU A 22 1.51 3.81 9.46
N PRO A 23 2.48 4.46 10.14
CA PRO A 23 3.25 5.54 9.53
C PRO A 23 4.21 5.07 8.43
N VAL A 24 4.75 3.86 8.60
CA VAL A 24 5.74 3.27 7.69
C VAL A 24 5.37 1.81 7.48
N PHE A 25 4.91 1.49 6.27
CA PHE A 25 4.60 0.12 5.87
C PHE A 25 5.84 -0.63 5.37
N ASN A 26 6.75 0.08 4.68
CA ASN A 26 8.02 -0.43 4.19
C ASN A 26 9.18 0.16 5.01
N PRO A 27 9.53 -0.40 6.19
CA PRO A 27 10.61 0.13 7.02
C PRO A 27 11.99 0.01 6.35
N ASP A 28 12.22 -1.03 5.56
CA ASP A 28 13.47 -1.25 4.83
C ASP A 28 13.68 -0.17 3.77
N GLY A 29 12.69 0.03 2.89
CA GLY A 29 12.75 1.09 1.89
C GLY A 29 12.77 2.50 2.50
N PHE A 30 12.16 2.69 3.68
CA PHE A 30 12.29 3.95 4.41
C PHE A 30 13.70 4.19 4.93
N TYR A 31 14.41 3.14 5.37
CA TYR A 31 15.80 3.26 5.79
C TYR A 31 16.72 3.59 4.62
N ASP A 32 16.46 3.00 3.45
CA ASP A 32 17.27 3.16 2.23
C ASP A 32 16.91 4.40 1.38
N TYR A 33 16.10 5.34 1.91
CA TYR A 33 15.41 6.37 1.11
C TYR A 33 16.29 7.37 0.33
N LEU A 34 17.60 7.40 0.57
CA LEU A 34 18.51 8.38 -0.03
C LEU A 34 18.90 8.05 -1.48
N ASP A 35 18.72 6.80 -1.92
CA ASP A 35 19.12 6.35 -3.26
C ASP A 35 17.92 5.83 -4.05
N LEU A 36 17.15 6.70 -4.73
CA LEU A 36 16.12 6.24 -5.66
C LEU A 36 16.77 5.36 -6.76
N PRO A 37 16.23 4.17 -7.07
CA PRO A 37 14.91 3.64 -6.71
C PRO A 37 14.84 2.75 -5.45
N ALA A 38 15.91 2.63 -4.66
CA ALA A 38 16.04 1.70 -3.53
C ALA A 38 14.93 1.85 -2.48
N GLY A 39 14.39 3.05 -2.27
CA GLY A 39 13.34 3.28 -1.26
C GLY A 39 11.92 2.83 -1.64
N ARG A 40 11.66 2.44 -2.89
CA ARG A 40 10.32 1.98 -3.32
C ARG A 40 10.04 0.55 -2.88
N SER A 41 10.96 -0.35 -3.17
CA SER A 41 10.86 -1.76 -2.83
C SER A 41 11.25 -2.01 -1.38
N ASN A 42 10.91 -3.18 -0.84
CA ASN A 42 11.55 -3.65 0.39
C ASN A 42 13.00 -4.11 0.12
N ALA A 43 13.70 -4.58 1.16
CA ALA A 43 15.10 -5.05 1.04
C ALA A 43 15.30 -6.23 0.07
N ARG A 44 14.22 -6.88 -0.39
CA ARG A 44 14.25 -7.97 -1.37
C ARG A 44 13.93 -7.52 -2.80
N GLY A 45 13.79 -6.23 -3.04
CA GLY A 45 13.44 -5.70 -4.37
C GLY A 45 11.98 -5.96 -4.76
N VAL A 46 11.09 -6.23 -3.79
CA VAL A 46 9.66 -6.43 -4.03
C VAL A 46 8.90 -5.13 -3.89
N ASP A 47 8.08 -4.80 -4.90
CA ASP A 47 7.08 -3.75 -4.81
C ASP A 47 5.92 -4.27 -3.94
N LEU A 48 5.85 -3.82 -2.68
CA LEU A 48 4.81 -4.23 -1.73
C LEU A 48 3.39 -3.90 -2.22
N ASN A 49 3.25 -2.95 -3.16
CA ASN A 49 1.98 -2.59 -3.78
C ASN A 49 1.61 -3.50 -4.97
N ARG A 50 2.43 -4.52 -5.26
CA ARG A 50 2.15 -5.61 -6.21
C ARG A 50 2.14 -6.98 -5.54
N ASN A 51 2.40 -7.07 -4.24
CA ASN A 51 2.53 -8.34 -3.50
C ASN A 51 1.24 -8.79 -2.78
N TRP A 52 0.07 -8.37 -3.27
CA TRP A 52 -1.25 -8.70 -2.69
C TRP A 52 -1.97 -9.78 -3.50
N ASP A 53 -2.77 -10.62 -2.84
CA ASP A 53 -3.63 -11.64 -3.51
C ASP A 53 -4.91 -11.04 -4.10
N ALA A 54 -4.77 -9.90 -4.79
CA ALA A 54 -5.83 -9.22 -5.50
C ALA A 54 -5.36 -9.02 -6.93
N LEU A 55 -5.79 -9.91 -7.83
CA LEU A 55 -5.35 -9.91 -9.23
C LEU A 55 -3.82 -9.95 -9.37
N TRP A 56 -3.14 -10.67 -8.48
CA TRP A 56 -1.69 -10.78 -8.48
C TRP A 56 -1.17 -11.26 -9.83
N GLN A 57 -0.09 -10.64 -10.30
CA GLN A 57 0.61 -11.05 -11.50
C GLN A 57 2.11 -11.13 -11.18
N PRO A 58 2.81 -12.18 -11.64
CA PRO A 58 4.26 -12.27 -11.49
C PRO A 58 5.00 -11.17 -12.26
N ASP A 59 4.36 -10.61 -13.31
CA ASP A 59 4.89 -9.53 -14.13
C ASP A 59 3.77 -8.53 -14.51
N TRP A 60 4.11 -7.26 -14.74
CA TRP A 60 3.17 -6.21 -15.15
C TRP A 60 3.87 -5.16 -16.03
N ASP A 61 3.09 -4.36 -16.75
CA ASP A 61 3.65 -3.27 -17.54
C ASP A 61 4.27 -2.20 -16.64
N ARG A 62 5.59 -2.03 -16.76
CA ARG A 62 6.40 -1.05 -16.04
C ARG A 62 6.71 0.19 -16.87
N THR A 63 6.24 0.24 -18.12
CA THR A 63 6.52 1.33 -19.07
C THR A 63 6.18 2.68 -18.46
N GLY A 64 7.08 3.67 -18.62
CA GLY A 64 6.96 4.95 -17.95
C GLY A 64 7.54 4.91 -16.54
N CYS A 65 6.69 4.76 -15.52
CA CYS A 65 7.04 5.02 -14.12
C CYS A 65 8.19 4.15 -13.56
N PHE A 66 8.36 2.91 -14.02
CA PHE A 66 9.31 1.95 -13.44
C PHE A 66 10.20 1.27 -14.47
N ALA A 67 10.25 1.81 -15.69
CA ALA A 67 10.98 1.19 -16.81
C ALA A 67 12.48 1.03 -16.54
N ALA A 68 13.04 1.79 -15.58
CA ALA A 68 14.45 1.75 -15.21
C ALA A 68 14.74 1.05 -13.85
N ALA A 69 13.72 0.59 -13.11
CA ALA A 69 13.90 0.02 -11.78
C ALA A 69 13.66 -1.51 -11.79
N PRO A 70 14.64 -2.34 -11.35
CA PRO A 70 14.42 -3.77 -11.20
C PRO A 70 13.54 -4.01 -9.96
N ILE A 71 12.22 -4.10 -10.17
CA ILE A 71 11.24 -4.38 -9.11
C ILE A 71 10.36 -5.58 -9.49
N SER A 72 10.08 -6.43 -8.51
CA SER A 72 9.24 -7.63 -8.66
C SER A 72 7.94 -7.53 -7.87
N ALA A 73 6.97 -8.41 -8.18
CA ALA A 73 5.75 -8.57 -7.40
C ALA A 73 5.90 -9.55 -6.23
N GLY A 74 7.12 -10.06 -6.00
CA GLY A 74 7.43 -11.18 -5.11
C GLY A 74 7.29 -12.54 -5.81
N GLU A 75 7.63 -13.61 -5.08
CA GLU A 75 7.55 -14.99 -5.60
C GLU A 75 6.11 -15.52 -5.67
N SER A 76 5.22 -14.96 -4.85
CA SER A 76 3.81 -15.29 -4.76
C SER A 76 3.07 -14.12 -4.11
N PRO A 77 1.72 -14.11 -4.14
CA PRO A 77 0.96 -13.22 -3.27
C PRO A 77 1.40 -13.39 -1.82
N PHE A 78 1.54 -12.27 -1.10
CA PHE A 78 1.95 -12.25 0.31
C PHE A 78 3.30 -12.95 0.60
N SER A 79 4.23 -12.96 -0.37
CA SER A 79 5.60 -13.48 -0.13
C SER A 79 6.39 -12.64 0.87
N GLU A 80 6.01 -11.37 1.06
CA GLU A 80 6.73 -10.44 1.92
C GLU A 80 6.17 -10.39 3.36
N PRO A 81 7.03 -10.26 4.39
CA PRO A 81 6.58 -10.17 5.77
C PRO A 81 5.70 -8.95 6.04
N GLU A 82 5.93 -7.83 5.36
CA GLU A 82 5.16 -6.59 5.50
C GLU A 82 3.71 -6.79 5.05
N THR A 83 3.50 -7.31 3.84
CA THR A 83 2.16 -7.58 3.30
C THR A 83 1.42 -8.64 4.11
N ARG A 84 2.11 -9.68 4.61
CA ARG A 84 1.51 -10.64 5.56
C ARG A 84 1.08 -9.98 6.85
N ALA A 85 1.94 -9.16 7.46
CA ALA A 85 1.64 -8.50 8.72
C ALA A 85 0.41 -7.59 8.60
N LEU A 86 0.31 -6.80 7.52
CA LEU A 86 -0.85 -5.95 7.29
C LEU A 86 -2.10 -6.77 6.97
N ARG A 87 -2.01 -7.83 6.14
CA ARG A 87 -3.13 -8.75 5.88
C ARG A 87 -3.68 -9.33 7.18
N ASP A 88 -2.80 -9.88 8.02
CA ASP A 88 -3.21 -10.54 9.27
C ASP A 88 -3.81 -9.54 10.26
N PHE A 89 -3.28 -8.31 10.31
CA PHE A 89 -3.87 -7.22 11.06
C PHE A 89 -5.29 -6.86 10.58
N LEU A 90 -5.48 -6.70 9.26
CA LEU A 90 -6.78 -6.34 8.68
C LEU A 90 -7.82 -7.44 8.95
N LEU A 91 -7.44 -8.71 8.83
CA LEU A 91 -8.30 -9.86 9.11
C LEU A 91 -8.69 -9.95 10.60
N ALA A 92 -7.78 -9.61 11.51
CA ALA A 92 -8.03 -9.68 12.94
C ALA A 92 -8.90 -8.51 13.47
N ASN A 93 -8.87 -7.34 12.84
CA ASN A 93 -9.46 -6.11 13.38
C ASN A 93 -10.75 -5.64 12.69
N ARG A 94 -11.28 -6.39 11.70
CA ARG A 94 -12.51 -6.04 10.95
C ARG A 94 -12.53 -4.57 10.49
N VAL A 95 -11.54 -4.20 9.68
CA VAL A 95 -11.39 -2.82 9.19
C VAL A 95 -12.44 -2.50 8.11
N ASP A 96 -13.30 -1.51 8.37
CA ASP A 96 -14.34 -1.08 7.42
C ASP A 96 -13.79 -0.28 6.22
N ALA A 97 -12.70 0.48 6.45
CA ALA A 97 -12.08 1.31 5.44
C ALA A 97 -10.55 1.33 5.60
N LEU A 98 -9.84 1.21 4.47
CA LEU A 98 -8.39 1.33 4.36
C LEU A 98 -8.02 2.47 3.43
N ILE A 99 -7.16 3.38 3.90
CA ILE A 99 -6.56 4.43 3.08
C ILE A 99 -5.06 4.15 2.99
N SER A 100 -4.58 3.84 1.78
CA SER A 100 -3.16 3.71 1.50
C SER A 100 -2.64 5.01 0.91
N TYR A 101 -1.73 5.69 1.61
CA TYR A 101 -1.17 6.96 1.16
C TYR A 101 0.04 6.74 0.25
N HIS A 102 -0.03 7.30 -0.95
CA HIS A 102 1.05 7.22 -1.95
C HIS A 102 1.38 8.61 -2.51
N SER A 103 2.53 8.70 -3.16
CA SER A 103 2.95 9.84 -3.96
C SER A 103 3.73 9.36 -5.19
N ALA A 104 3.87 10.15 -6.24
CA ALA A 104 3.22 11.45 -6.48
C ALA A 104 2.01 11.26 -7.39
N MET A 105 0.96 12.05 -7.15
CA MET A 105 -0.18 12.35 -8.04
C MET A 105 -1.23 12.98 -7.11
N SER A 106 -1.65 14.22 -7.37
CA SER A 106 -2.69 14.90 -6.58
C SER A 106 -4.07 14.32 -6.88
N ALA A 107 -4.26 13.03 -6.61
CA ALA A 107 -5.41 12.24 -7.02
C ALA A 107 -5.85 11.29 -5.91
N ILE A 108 -7.12 10.92 -5.95
CA ILE A 108 -7.72 9.88 -5.10
C ILE A 108 -8.13 8.75 -6.03
N PHE A 109 -7.59 7.56 -5.76
CA PHE A 109 -7.97 6.35 -6.47
C PHE A 109 -8.87 5.51 -5.57
N ALA A 110 -10.00 5.06 -6.08
CA ALA A 110 -10.82 4.07 -5.40
C ALA A 110 -10.17 2.70 -5.56
N GLY A 111 -10.10 1.92 -4.48
CA GLY A 111 -9.69 0.52 -4.59
C GLY A 111 -10.87 -0.42 -4.87
N GLY A 112 -10.56 -1.63 -5.31
CA GLY A 112 -11.53 -2.65 -5.69
C GLY A 112 -11.22 -3.24 -7.06
N GLN A 113 -12.18 -3.96 -7.65
CA GLN A 113 -12.04 -4.45 -9.02
C GLN A 113 -12.01 -3.23 -9.95
N PRO A 114 -10.93 -3.00 -10.71
CA PRO A 114 -11.00 -2.02 -11.79
C PRO A 114 -12.10 -2.51 -12.74
N GLN A 115 -13.17 -1.73 -12.89
CA GLN A 115 -13.88 -1.75 -14.16
C GLN A 115 -12.85 -1.41 -15.26
N PRO A 116 -13.09 -1.75 -16.53
CA PRO A 116 -12.26 -1.28 -17.63
C PRO A 116 -12.43 0.25 -17.79
N ASP A 117 -11.95 0.99 -16.80
CA ASP A 117 -11.82 2.42 -16.79
C ASP A 117 -10.32 2.71 -16.98
N PRO A 118 -9.91 3.32 -18.10
CA PRO A 118 -8.52 3.70 -18.33
C PRO A 118 -7.97 4.70 -17.30
N ALA A 119 -8.79 5.26 -16.40
CA ALA A 119 -8.37 6.09 -15.27
C ALA A 119 -8.14 5.31 -13.96
N SER A 120 -8.55 4.04 -13.88
CA SER A 120 -8.25 3.19 -12.73
C SER A 120 -6.78 2.75 -12.81
N ASP A 121 -5.95 3.30 -11.93
CA ASP A 121 -4.58 2.79 -11.75
C ASP A 121 -4.70 1.34 -11.24
N PRO A 122 -4.26 0.32 -12.00
CA PRO A 122 -4.24 -1.06 -11.51
C PRO A 122 -3.34 -1.23 -10.28
N GLY A 123 -2.62 -0.18 -9.89
CA GLY A 123 -1.77 -0.14 -8.75
C GLY A 123 -2.43 0.02 -7.39
N LEU A 124 -3.70 0.40 -7.24
CA LEU A 124 -4.30 0.49 -5.89
C LEU A 124 -5.16 -0.74 -5.57
N SER A 125 -4.48 -1.78 -5.09
CA SER A 125 -5.15 -3.00 -4.61
C SER A 125 -5.60 -2.83 -3.16
N ILE A 126 -6.90 -2.62 -2.93
CA ILE A 126 -7.49 -2.81 -1.60
C ILE A 126 -7.84 -4.29 -1.44
N TYR A 127 -7.14 -4.97 -0.55
CA TYR A 127 -7.50 -6.33 -0.15
C TYR A 127 -8.86 -6.31 0.57
N ARG A 128 -9.81 -7.06 0.02
CA ARG A 128 -11.05 -7.40 0.70
C ARG A 128 -11.02 -8.90 1.02
N PRO A 129 -11.18 -9.31 2.28
CA PRO A 129 -11.39 -10.71 2.60
C PRO A 129 -12.63 -11.23 1.84
N ALA A 130 -12.57 -12.47 1.34
CA ALA A 130 -13.78 -13.14 0.88
C ALA A 130 -14.69 -13.44 2.08
N ASP A 131 -15.99 -13.20 1.93
CA ASP A 131 -17.04 -13.53 2.90
C ASP A 131 -17.08 -15.04 3.23
#